data_AF-A0A081N4W4-F1
#
_entry.id   AF-A0A081N4W4-F1
#
_cell.length_a   1.000
_cell.length_b   1.000
_cell.length_c   1.000
_cell.angle_alpha   90.00
_cell.angle_beta   90.00
_cell.angle_gamma   90.00
#
_symmetry.space_group_name_H-M   'P 1'
#
loop_
_entity.id
_entity.type
_entity.pdbx_description
1 polymer ?
#
loop_
_entity_poly.entity_id
_entity_poly.type
_entity_poly.pdbx_seq_one_letter_code
_entity_poly.pdbx_strand_id
1 'polypeptide(L)'
;MTPEVFVRLAREGYNRIPVTREILADLDTPLTTYLKLANGRYSYLLESVEGGEKWGRYSMIGLPCRSVLRVHGYTVTLETDGEIVERHEVEDPLAFINQFKERYKMPELPE
;
A
#
# COMPACT_ATOMS: atom_id res chain seq x y z
N MET A 1 -8.29 1.06 -16.34
CA MET A 1 -7.57 -0.10 -16.93
C MET A 1 -8.56 -1.07 -17.53
N THR A 2 -8.36 -1.55 -18.76
CA THR A 2 -9.24 -2.59 -19.36
C THR A 2 -8.76 -4.00 -18.99
N PRO A 3 -9.63 -5.02 -19.02
CA PRO A 3 -9.24 -6.42 -18.76
C PRO A 3 -8.10 -6.90 -19.67
N GLU A 4 -8.08 -6.50 -20.94
CA GLU A 4 -7.07 -6.91 -21.91
C GLU A 4 -5.70 -6.34 -21.56
N VAL A 5 -5.65 -5.07 -21.14
CA VAL A 5 -4.41 -4.42 -20.67
C VAL A 5 -3.90 -5.10 -19.40
N PHE A 6 -4.78 -5.39 -18.44
CA PHE A 6 -4.41 -6.09 -17.22
C PHE A 6 -3.80 -7.48 -17.50
N VAL A 7 -4.45 -8.27 -18.36
CA VAL A 7 -3.96 -9.60 -18.75
C VAL A 7 -2.62 -9.52 -19.47
N ARG A 8 -2.42 -8.52 -20.34
CA ARG A 8 -1.13 -8.29 -21.00
C ARG A 8 -0.02 -8.02 -19.99
N LEU A 9 -0.22 -7.05 -19.08
CA LEU A 9 0.75 -6.72 -18.04
C LEU A 9 1.05 -7.92 -17.12
N ALA A 10 0.05 -8.73 -16.79
CA ALA A 10 0.25 -9.93 -16.00
C ALA A 10 1.15 -10.95 -16.73
N ARG A 11 0.98 -11.11 -18.06
CA ARG A 11 1.83 -11.98 -18.90
C ARG A 11 3.27 -11.47 -19.04
N GLU A 12 3.47 -10.15 -18.94
CA GLU A 12 4.80 -9.53 -18.90
C GLU A 12 5.51 -9.74 -17.54
N GLY A 13 4.85 -10.36 -16.57
CA GLY A 13 5.43 -10.76 -15.28
C GLY A 13 5.21 -9.75 -14.16
N TYR A 14 4.38 -8.72 -14.38
CA TYR A 14 3.95 -7.82 -13.30
C TYR A 14 2.97 -8.53 -12.38
N ASN A 15 3.27 -8.54 -11.08
CA ASN A 15 2.44 -9.20 -10.07
C ASN A 15 1.73 -8.21 -9.13
N ARG A 16 1.90 -6.91 -9.39
CA ARG A 16 1.22 -5.84 -8.67
C ARG A 16 0.80 -4.74 -9.66
N ILE A 17 -0.33 -4.98 -10.33
CA ILE A 17 -0.86 -4.09 -11.36
C ILE A 17 -1.98 -3.24 -10.74
N PRO A 18 -1.84 -1.90 -10.69
CA PRO A 18 -2.87 -1.05 -10.10
C PRO A 18 -4.08 -0.93 -11.05
N VAL A 19 -5.27 -1.04 -10.48
CA VAL A 19 -6.54 -0.78 -11.18
C VAL A 19 -7.18 0.42 -10.51
N THR A 20 -7.27 1.52 -11.26
CA THR A 20 -7.74 2.81 -10.73
C THR A 20 -9.05 3.22 -11.37
N ARG A 21 -9.82 4.02 -10.62
CA ARG A 21 -11.00 4.72 -11.08
C ARG A 21 -11.11 6.04 -10.32
N GLU A 22 -11.41 7.11 -11.04
CA GLU A 22 -11.72 8.40 -10.46
C GLU A 22 -13.23 8.53 -10.25
N ILE A 23 -13.61 9.11 -9.12
CA ILE A 23 -15.00 9.36 -8.73
C ILE A 23 -15.12 10.76 -8.15
N LEU A 24 -16.30 11.37 -8.26
CA LEU A 24 -16.63 12.60 -7.55
C LEU A 24 -16.85 12.28 -6.06
N ALA A 25 -16.20 13.06 -5.20
CA ALA A 25 -16.26 12.95 -3.74
C ALA A 25 -16.32 14.35 -3.09
N ASP A 26 -16.98 15.28 -3.78
CA ASP A 26 -17.16 16.69 -3.43
C ASP A 26 -17.90 16.93 -2.10
N LEU A 27 -18.66 15.94 -1.63
CA LEU A 27 -19.33 15.97 -0.32
C LEU A 27 -18.52 15.33 0.82
N ASP A 28 -17.34 14.80 0.51
CA ASP A 28 -16.48 14.11 1.46
C ASP A 28 -15.18 14.86 1.69
N THR A 29 -14.73 14.88 2.94
CA THR A 29 -13.37 15.27 3.29
C THR A 29 -12.49 14.02 3.35
N PRO A 30 -11.16 14.16 3.37
CA PRO A 30 -10.28 13.01 3.57
C PRO A 30 -10.61 12.21 4.83
N LEU A 31 -10.94 12.89 5.94
CA LEU A 31 -11.32 12.25 7.19
C LEU A 31 -12.65 11.49 7.06
N THR A 32 -13.69 12.08 6.47
CA THR A 32 -14.97 11.37 6.30
C THR A 32 -14.82 10.19 5.35
N THR A 33 -14.01 10.33 4.29
CA THR A 33 -13.65 9.23 3.38
C THR A 33 -12.95 8.10 4.12
N TYR A 34 -11.96 8.40 4.96
CA TYR A 34 -11.25 7.40 5.76
C TYR A 34 -12.19 6.62 6.67
N LEU A 35 -13.08 7.33 7.37
CA LEU A 35 -14.06 6.70 8.27
C LEU A 35 -15.03 5.78 7.53
N LYS A 36 -15.41 6.13 6.29
CA LYS A 36 -16.30 5.32 5.44
C LYS A 36 -15.62 4.08 4.85
N LEU A 37 -14.35 4.19 4.45
CA LEU A 37 -13.70 3.17 3.63
C LEU A 37 -12.69 2.28 4.36
N ALA A 38 -11.99 2.84 5.36
CA ALA A 38 -10.72 2.25 5.80
C ALA A 38 -10.69 1.89 7.28
N ASN A 39 -11.45 2.59 8.14
CA ASN A 39 -11.41 2.53 9.60
C ASN A 39 -11.34 1.11 10.22
N GLY A 40 -10.14 0.53 10.25
CA GLY A 40 -9.92 -0.88 10.56
C GLY A 40 -8.45 -1.17 10.87
N ARG A 41 -8.13 -2.44 11.07
CA ARG A 41 -6.77 -2.83 11.46
C ARG A 41 -5.79 -2.51 10.31
N TYR A 42 -4.69 -1.83 10.65
CA TYR A 42 -3.63 -1.42 9.73
C TYR A 42 -4.04 -0.42 8.63
N SER A 43 -5.22 0.18 8.70
CA SER A 43 -5.55 1.32 7.85
C SER A 43 -4.81 2.58 8.29
N TYR A 44 -4.66 3.53 7.38
CA TYR A 44 -4.06 4.82 7.69
C TYR A 44 -4.69 5.96 6.88
N LEU A 45 -4.57 7.17 7.41
CA LEU A 45 -4.82 8.43 6.72
C LEU A 45 -3.55 9.27 6.85
N LEU A 46 -2.94 9.62 5.73
CA LEU A 46 -1.79 10.53 5.67
C LEU A 46 -2.24 11.83 5.02
N GLU A 47 -2.02 12.93 5.72
CA GLU A 47 -2.30 14.27 5.22
C GLU A 47 -1.01 15.11 5.31
N SER A 48 -0.70 15.83 4.23
CA SER A 48 0.43 16.74 4.23
C SER A 48 -0.01 18.12 4.70
N VAL A 49 0.79 18.77 5.54
CA VAL A 49 0.62 20.19 5.90
C VAL A 49 1.87 20.92 5.43
N GLU A 50 1.69 21.88 4.54
CA GLU A 50 2.79 22.70 4.02
C GLU A 50 2.71 24.09 4.66
N GLY A 51 3.76 24.50 5.37
CA GLY A 51 3.84 25.82 6.01
C GLY A 51 2.85 26.09 7.16
N GLY A 52 2.27 25.04 7.76
CA GLY A 52 1.41 25.15 8.95
C GLY A 52 -0.04 25.58 8.70
N GLU A 53 -0.34 26.20 7.54
CA GLU A 53 -1.68 26.75 7.26
C GLU A 53 -2.33 26.22 5.97
N LYS A 54 -1.56 25.58 5.07
CA LYS A 54 -2.11 25.00 3.84
C LYS A 54 -2.03 23.48 3.88
N TRP A 55 -3.19 22.83 3.79
CA TRP A 55 -3.24 21.41 3.48
C TRP A 55 -2.63 21.16 2.10
N GLY A 56 -1.81 20.12 2.00
CA GLY A 56 -1.27 19.66 0.73
C GLY A 56 -2.39 19.26 -0.22
N ARG A 57 -2.10 19.27 -1.53
CA ARG A 57 -3.09 18.99 -2.58
C ARG A 57 -3.72 17.59 -2.49
N TYR A 58 -3.06 16.65 -1.81
CA TYR A 58 -3.49 15.26 -1.72
C TYR A 58 -3.45 14.74 -0.28
N SER A 59 -4.46 13.95 0.08
CA SER A 59 -4.46 13.05 1.24
C SER A 59 -4.42 11.60 0.73
N MET A 60 -3.73 10.72 1.45
CA MET A 60 -3.60 9.30 1.09
C MET A 60 -4.28 8.43 2.14
N ILE A 61 -5.19 7.57 1.68
CA ILE A 61 -5.89 6.60 2.54
C ILE A 61 -5.39 5.20 2.22
N GLY A 62 -4.82 4.53 3.22
CA GLY A 62 -4.51 3.11 3.19
C GLY A 62 -5.67 2.30 3.73
N LEU A 63 -6.21 1.40 2.92
CA LEU A 63 -7.24 0.43 3.34
C LEU A 63 -6.62 -0.66 4.24
N PRO A 64 -7.43 -1.39 5.03
CA PRO A 64 -6.96 -2.52 5.81
C PRO A 64 -6.14 -3.49 4.95
N CYS A 65 -4.93 -3.82 5.40
CA CYS A 65 -4.05 -4.73 4.69
C CYS A 65 -4.15 -6.15 5.24
N ARG A 66 -4.11 -7.13 4.33
CA ARG A 66 -4.07 -8.56 4.69
C ARG A 66 -2.67 -9.00 5.12
N SER A 67 -1.64 -8.45 4.47
CA SER A 67 -0.25 -8.82 4.73
C SER A 67 0.50 -7.74 5.49
N VAL A 68 1.21 -8.13 6.55
CA VAL A 68 1.94 -7.23 7.44
C VAL A 68 3.35 -7.73 7.63
N LEU A 69 4.34 -6.94 7.23
CA LEU A 69 5.75 -7.19 7.54
C LEU A 69 6.10 -6.48 8.85
N ARG A 70 6.51 -7.24 9.87
CA ARG A 70 7.00 -6.69 11.14
C ARG A 70 8.48 -6.99 11.32
N VAL A 71 9.18 -6.04 11.94
CA VAL A 71 10.56 -6.19 12.38
C VAL A 71 10.61 -5.95 13.89
N HIS A 72 11.21 -6.88 14.62
CA HIS A 72 11.51 -6.74 16.04
C HIS A 72 12.96 -7.15 16.30
N GLY A 73 13.83 -6.17 16.57
CA GLY A 73 15.28 -6.41 16.59
C GLY A 73 15.75 -6.95 15.24
N TYR A 74 16.29 -8.17 15.25
CA TYR A 74 16.81 -8.88 14.07
C TYR A 74 15.83 -9.93 13.54
N THR A 75 14.64 -10.03 14.14
CA THR A 75 13.58 -10.92 13.66
C THR A 75 12.64 -10.17 12.72
N VAL A 76 12.42 -10.74 11.53
CA VAL A 76 11.38 -10.30 10.59
C VAL A 76 10.27 -11.33 10.50
N THR A 77 9.01 -10.90 10.61
CA THR A 77 7.83 -11.74 10.39
C THR A 77 6.96 -11.17 9.28
N LEU A 78 6.47 -12.05 8.40
CA LEU A 78 5.39 -11.73 7.46
C LEU A 78 4.13 -12.42 7.96
N GLU A 79 3.13 -11.62 8.30
CA GLU A 79 1.78 -12.11 8.59
C GLU A 79 0.91 -11.98 7.34
N THR A 80 0.01 -12.92 7.10
CA THR A 80 -1.10 -12.81 6.14
C THR A 80 -2.38 -13.28 6.81
N ASP A 81 -3.42 -12.45 6.78
CA ASP A 81 -4.69 -12.68 7.46
C ASP A 81 -4.56 -12.96 8.97
N GLY A 82 -3.53 -12.36 9.60
CA GLY A 82 -3.23 -12.50 11.02
C GLY A 82 -2.35 -13.70 11.37
N GLU A 83 -2.05 -14.58 10.42
CA GLU A 83 -1.19 -15.75 10.63
C GLU A 83 0.23 -15.49 10.13
N ILE A 84 1.24 -15.90 10.89
CA ILE A 84 2.65 -15.79 10.46
C ILE A 84 2.90 -16.81 9.36
N VAL A 85 3.17 -16.34 8.15
CA VAL A 85 3.48 -17.18 6.97
C VAL A 85 4.98 -17.26 6.69
N GLU A 86 5.76 -16.28 7.15
CA GLU A 86 7.23 -16.32 7.10
C GLU A 86 7.83 -15.74 8.37
N ARG A 87 8.97 -16.29 8.78
CA ARG A 87 9.81 -15.77 9.86
C ARG A 87 11.27 -15.92 9.48
N HIS A 88 12.05 -14.85 9.65
CA HIS A 88 13.47 -14.81 9.35
C HIS A 88 14.22 -14.16 10.51
N GLU A 89 15.38 -14.70 10.88
CA GLU A 89 16.38 -13.96 11.66
C GLU A 89 17.40 -13.42 10.66
N VAL A 90 17.67 -12.12 10.70
CA VAL A 90 18.49 -11.43 9.68
C VAL A 90 19.52 -10.53 10.34
N GLU A 91 20.68 -10.38 9.72
CA GLU A 91 21.73 -9.48 10.25
C GLU A 91 21.41 -8.00 10.02
N ASP A 92 20.73 -7.68 8.91
CA ASP A 92 20.29 -6.32 8.57
C ASP A 92 18.81 -6.31 8.13
N PRO A 93 17.89 -5.85 9.01
CA PRO A 93 16.48 -5.76 8.68
C PRO A 93 16.14 -4.79 7.55
N LEU A 94 16.91 -3.72 7.36
CA LEU A 94 16.66 -2.75 6.30
C LEU A 94 17.06 -3.33 4.93
N ALA A 95 18.18 -4.06 4.89
CA ALA A 95 18.57 -4.83 3.70
C ALA A 95 17.50 -5.88 3.34
N PHE A 96 16.97 -6.59 4.34
CA PHE A 96 15.87 -7.54 4.12
C PHE A 96 14.62 -6.84 3.57
N ILE A 97 14.22 -5.67 4.10
CA ILE A 97 13.06 -4.91 3.58
C ILE A 97 13.27 -4.53 2.11
N ASN A 98 14.48 -4.11 1.73
CA ASN A 98 14.78 -3.80 0.33
C ASN A 98 14.64 -5.03 -0.56
N GLN A 99 15.21 -6.17 -0.16
CA GLN A 99 15.05 -7.43 -0.88
C GLN A 99 13.59 -7.89 -0.94
N PHE A 100 12.83 -7.73 0.14
CA PHE A 100 11.41 -8.08 0.20
C PHE A 100 10.59 -7.26 -0.81
N LYS A 101 10.90 -5.99 -1.01
CA LYS A 101 10.23 -5.14 -2.00
C LYS A 101 10.40 -5.65 -3.43
N GLU A 102 11.53 -6.29 -3.75
CA GLU A 102 11.81 -6.84 -5.08
C GLU A 102 10.84 -7.99 -5.47
N ARG A 103 10.15 -8.58 -4.49
CA ARG A 103 9.08 -9.55 -4.74
C ARG A 103 7.91 -8.94 -5.51
N TYR A 104 7.75 -7.61 -5.49
CA TYR A 104 6.66 -6.91 -6.18
C TYR A 104 7.18 -6.20 -7.42
N LYS A 105 6.66 -6.61 -8.58
CA LYS A 105 6.93 -5.99 -9.87
C LYS A 105 5.69 -5.21 -10.30
N MET A 106 5.82 -3.88 -10.29
CA MET A 106 4.79 -2.94 -10.71
C MET A 106 5.09 -2.41 -12.11
N PRO A 107 4.08 -2.28 -12.98
CA PRO A 107 4.25 -1.63 -14.28
C PRO A 107 4.33 -0.11 -14.11
N GLU A 108 5.11 0.54 -14.98
CA GLU A 108 4.98 1.97 -15.20
C GLU A 108 3.71 2.20 -16.02
N LEU A 109 2.76 2.95 -15.46
CA LEU A 109 1.56 3.35 -16.17
C LEU A 109 1.67 4.81 -16.58
N PRO A 110 1.25 5.18 -17.80
CA PRO A 110 1.09 6.58 -18.16
C PRO A 110 0.04 7.23 -17.24
N GLU A 111 0.23 8.52 -16.93
CA GLU A 111 -0.76 9.35 -16.22
C GLU A 111 -2.10 9.42 -16.97
#